data_AF-A0A480TXA1-F1
#
_entry.id   AF-A0A480TXA1-F1
#
_cell.length_a   1.000
_cell.length_b   1.000
_cell.length_c   1.000
_cell.angle_alpha   90.00
_cell.angle_beta   90.00
_cell.angle_gamma   90.00
#
_symmetry.space_group_name_H-M   'P 1'
#
loop_
_entity.id
_entity.type
_entity.pdbx_description
1 polymer ?
#
loop_
_entity_poly.entity_id
_entity_poly.type
_entity_poly.pdbx_seq_one_letter_code
_entity_poly.pdbx_strand_id
1 'polypeptide(L)'
;MLRKMGEAVARVARKVNETVESGSDTLDLAECKLVSFPIGIYKVLRNVTDQIHLITLANNELKSLTSKFMTTFSQLRELHLEGNFLHRLPNEVSTLQHLKAIDLSRNHFHDFPEQLTTLPALETINLEENEIVDVPVEKLAAMPALRSINLRFNPLNAEVRVIA
;
A
#
# COMPACT_ATOMS: atom_id res chain seq x y z
N MET A 1 22.49 18.15 -3.52
CA MET A 1 21.98 16.76 -3.50
C MET A 1 22.20 16.11 -2.12
N LEU A 2 23.42 16.13 -1.56
CA LEU A 2 23.73 15.55 -0.23
C LEU A 2 22.87 16.08 0.94
N ARG A 3 22.62 17.40 1.03
CA ARG A 3 21.85 17.98 2.15
C ARG A 3 20.39 17.50 2.20
N LYS A 4 19.74 17.42 1.03
CA LYS A 4 18.35 16.94 0.89
C LYS A 4 18.21 15.44 1.24
N MET A 5 19.25 14.65 0.96
CA MET A 5 19.27 13.22 1.28
C MET A 5 19.44 12.97 2.78
N GLY A 6 20.29 13.77 3.45
CA GLY A 6 20.43 13.71 4.91
C GLY A 6 19.14 14.07 5.65
N GLU A 7 18.40 15.08 5.16
CA GLU A 7 17.12 15.49 5.75
C GLU A 7 16.02 14.41 5.62
N ALA A 8 15.97 13.70 4.49
CA ALA A 8 15.02 12.60 4.28
C ALA A 8 15.32 11.42 5.21
N VAL A 9 16.59 11.02 5.32
CA VAL A 9 17.02 9.93 6.22
C VAL A 9 16.75 10.27 7.68
N ALA A 10 17.07 11.50 8.11
CA ALA A 10 16.81 11.92 9.49
C ALA A 10 15.31 11.98 9.81
N ARG A 11 14.48 12.39 8.84
CA ARG A 11 13.01 12.39 8.99
C ARG A 11 12.47 10.97 9.18
N VAL A 12 12.88 10.03 8.33
CA VAL A 12 12.48 8.62 8.42
C VAL A 12 12.93 8.02 9.76
N ALA A 13 14.19 8.22 10.14
CA ALA A 13 14.72 7.69 11.39
C ALA A 13 13.92 8.20 12.60
N ARG A 14 13.55 9.49 12.61
CA ARG A 14 12.74 10.08 13.67
C ARG A 14 11.35 9.45 13.75
N LYS A 15 10.62 9.39 12.63
CA LYS A 15 9.26 8.81 12.60
C LYS A 15 9.25 7.34 13.04
N VAL A 16 10.26 6.58 12.62
CA VAL A 16 10.43 5.17 13.02
C VAL A 16 10.71 5.04 14.52
N ASN A 17 11.61 5.86 15.06
CA ASN A 17 11.91 5.83 16.50
C ASN A 17 10.69 6.25 17.33
N GLU A 18 9.97 7.30 16.91
CA GLU A 18 8.73 7.74 17.55
C GLU A 18 7.68 6.62 17.58
N THR A 19 7.55 5.85 16.50
CA THR A 19 6.65 4.68 16.43
C THR A 19 7.03 3.63 17.48
N VAL A 20 8.33 3.32 17.62
CA VAL A 20 8.84 2.34 18.58
C VAL A 20 8.67 2.84 20.03
N GLU A 21 9.01 4.10 20.29
CA GLU A 21 8.97 4.69 21.64
C GLU A 21 7.54 4.86 22.17
N SER A 22 6.61 5.24 21.29
CA SER A 22 5.20 5.40 21.65
C SER A 22 4.43 4.07 21.73
N GLY A 23 4.99 2.98 21.18
CA GLY A 23 4.26 1.72 21.02
C GLY A 23 3.09 1.83 20.05
N SER A 24 3.14 2.79 19.12
CA SER A 24 2.12 3.01 18.09
C SER A 24 1.92 1.76 17.23
N ASP A 25 0.67 1.51 16.85
CA ASP A 25 0.31 0.51 15.82
C ASP A 25 0.39 1.08 14.39
N THR A 26 0.74 2.35 14.29
CA THR A 26 0.84 3.11 13.04
C THR A 26 2.28 3.50 12.77
N LEU A 27 2.79 3.11 11.60
CA LEU A 27 4.04 3.61 11.04
C LEU A 27 3.74 4.59 9.90
N ASP A 28 3.91 5.88 10.18
CA ASP A 28 3.81 6.94 9.19
C ASP A 28 5.18 7.19 8.55
N LEU A 29 5.26 6.99 7.23
CA LEU A 29 6.40 7.35 6.38
C LEU A 29 5.95 8.15 5.15
N ALA A 30 4.81 8.83 5.24
CA ALA A 30 4.31 9.70 4.19
C ALA A 30 5.26 10.88 3.96
N GLU A 31 5.31 11.36 2.71
CA GLU A 31 6.04 12.56 2.28
C GLU A 31 7.54 12.54 2.64
N CYS A 32 8.16 11.36 2.60
CA CYS A 32 9.56 11.15 2.95
C CYS A 32 10.50 11.11 1.72
N LYS A 33 9.95 11.29 0.51
CA LYS A 33 10.68 11.21 -0.77
C LYS A 33 11.38 9.86 -0.96
N LEU A 34 10.72 8.79 -0.51
CA LEU A 34 11.23 7.43 -0.59
C LEU A 34 11.10 6.92 -2.02
N VAL A 35 12.23 6.49 -2.61
CA VAL A 35 12.24 5.77 -3.89
C VAL A 35 12.01 4.26 -3.69
N SER A 36 12.33 3.76 -2.49
CA SER A 36 12.06 2.39 -2.05
C SER A 36 11.90 2.34 -0.53
N PHE A 37 11.30 1.27 -0.01
CA PHE A 37 11.21 1.06 1.42
C PHE A 37 12.61 0.83 2.03
N PRO A 38 13.07 1.63 3.00
CA PRO A 38 14.45 1.54 3.49
C PRO A 38 14.74 0.26 4.27
N ILE A 39 15.74 -0.50 3.84
CA ILE A 39 16.10 -1.81 4.42
C ILE A 39 16.49 -1.70 5.91
N GLY A 40 17.05 -0.57 6.34
CA GLY A 40 17.42 -0.34 7.74
C GLY A 40 16.23 -0.39 8.70
N ILE A 41 15.03 -0.05 8.23
CA ILE A 41 13.80 -0.01 9.06
C ILE A 41 13.44 -1.40 9.57
N TYR A 42 13.68 -2.47 8.78
CA TYR A 42 13.43 -3.85 9.22
C TYR A 42 14.22 -4.19 10.50
N LYS A 43 15.42 -3.65 10.67
CA LYS A 43 16.24 -3.89 11.88
C LYS A 43 15.68 -3.14 13.08
N VAL A 44 15.22 -1.90 12.88
CA VAL A 44 14.70 -1.04 13.95
C VAL A 44 13.35 -1.56 14.45
N LEU A 45 12.49 -1.99 13.53
CA LEU A 45 11.13 -2.44 13.87
C LEU A 45 11.02 -3.92 14.25
N ARG A 46 12.11 -4.69 14.24
CA ARG A 46 12.08 -6.18 14.36
C ARG A 46 11.29 -6.74 15.55
N ASN A 47 11.08 -5.95 16.61
CA ASN A 47 10.37 -6.37 17.84
C ASN A 47 8.95 -5.79 17.93
N VAL A 48 8.53 -4.98 16.96
CA VAL A 48 7.25 -4.27 16.94
C VAL A 48 6.50 -4.45 15.62
N THR A 49 6.95 -5.34 14.73
CA THR A 49 6.26 -5.56 13.44
C THR A 49 4.84 -6.10 13.62
N ASP A 50 4.63 -6.95 14.64
CA ASP A 50 3.34 -7.64 14.85
C ASP A 50 2.29 -6.72 15.47
N GLN A 51 2.69 -5.60 16.08
CA GLN A 51 1.76 -4.58 16.59
C GLN A 51 1.40 -3.54 15.53
N ILE A 52 2.12 -3.48 14.39
CA ILE A 52 1.84 -2.50 13.34
C ILE A 52 0.65 -2.98 12.50
N HIS A 53 -0.44 -2.24 12.58
CA HIS A 53 -1.67 -2.49 11.84
C HIS A 53 -1.89 -1.48 10.72
N LEU A 54 -1.27 -0.30 10.78
CA LEU A 54 -1.38 0.73 9.75
C LEU A 54 0.00 1.17 9.29
N ILE A 55 0.22 1.16 7.97
CA ILE A 55 1.37 1.81 7.35
C ILE A 55 0.88 2.83 6.34
N THR A 56 1.37 4.07 6.45
CA THR A 56 1.27 5.03 5.35
C THR A 56 2.63 5.31 4.73
N LEU A 57 2.69 5.12 3.42
CA LEU A 57 3.80 5.43 2.53
C LEU A 57 3.35 6.42 1.45
N ALA A 58 2.27 7.18 1.73
CA ALA A 58 1.67 8.15 0.84
C ALA A 58 2.66 9.23 0.36
N ASN A 59 2.44 9.72 -0.86
CA ASN A 59 3.14 10.87 -1.43
C ASN A 59 4.67 10.70 -1.39
N ASN A 60 5.14 9.53 -1.83
CA ASN A 60 6.55 9.21 -2.00
C ASN A 60 6.87 8.99 -3.48
N GLU A 61 8.02 8.42 -3.80
CA GLU A 61 8.49 8.14 -5.17
C GLU A 61 8.64 6.63 -5.38
N LEU A 62 7.85 5.81 -4.68
CA LEU A 62 7.98 4.36 -4.68
C LEU A 62 7.59 3.78 -6.05
N LYS A 63 8.50 3.01 -6.63
CA LYS A 63 8.26 2.28 -7.90
C LYS A 63 7.83 0.83 -7.69
N SER A 64 8.13 0.29 -6.51
CA SER A 64 7.76 -1.06 -6.12
C SER A 64 7.80 -1.24 -4.60
N LEU A 65 7.07 -2.25 -4.14
CA LEU A 65 7.25 -2.85 -2.82
C LEU A 65 7.83 -4.26 -2.98
N THR A 66 8.58 -4.69 -1.98
CA THR A 66 9.24 -6.00 -2.01
C THR A 66 8.40 -7.05 -1.30
N SER A 67 8.59 -8.32 -1.66
CA SER A 67 8.01 -9.47 -0.94
C SER A 67 8.31 -9.43 0.56
N LYS A 68 9.52 -8.97 0.92
CA LYS A 68 9.93 -8.81 2.32
C LYS A 68 9.08 -7.79 3.07
N PHE A 69 8.65 -6.71 2.42
CA PHE A 69 7.74 -5.75 3.05
C PHE A 69 6.43 -6.44 3.46
N MET A 70 5.81 -7.16 2.52
CA MET A 70 4.53 -7.85 2.76
C MET A 70 4.64 -8.90 3.87
N THR A 71 5.69 -9.73 3.84
CA THR A 71 5.85 -10.79 4.84
C THR A 71 6.27 -10.27 6.22
N THR A 72 6.95 -9.12 6.28
CA THR A 72 7.34 -8.51 7.55
C THR A 72 6.14 -7.88 8.26
N PHE A 73 5.26 -7.20 7.53
CA PHE A 73 4.10 -6.51 8.09
C PHE A 73 2.81 -7.31 7.85
N SER A 74 2.84 -8.60 8.20
CA SER A 74 1.73 -9.54 7.94
C SER A 74 0.44 -9.23 8.72
N GLN A 75 0.54 -8.44 9.80
CA GLN A 75 -0.58 -8.02 10.65
C GLN A 75 -1.29 -6.75 10.16
N LEU A 76 -0.88 -6.20 9.00
CA LEU A 76 -1.49 -4.99 8.46
C LEU A 76 -3.01 -5.13 8.27
N ARG A 77 -3.71 -4.07 8.64
CA ARG A 77 -5.14 -3.83 8.43
C ARG A 77 -5.36 -2.70 7.44
N GLU A 78 -4.47 -1.71 7.42
CA GLU A 78 -4.55 -0.57 6.52
C GLU A 78 -3.20 -0.28 5.88
N LEU A 79 -3.20 -0.08 4.56
CA LEU A 79 -2.01 0.24 3.79
C LEU A 79 -2.29 1.39 2.82
N HIS A 80 -1.69 2.54 3.10
CA HIS A 80 -1.84 3.77 2.32
C HIS A 80 -0.60 3.97 1.44
N LEU A 81 -0.77 3.92 0.12
CA LEU A 81 0.29 3.96 -0.90
C LEU A 81 -0.01 4.99 -1.99
N GLU A 82 -0.96 5.89 -1.75
CA GLU A 82 -1.39 6.88 -2.71
C GLU A 82 -0.29 7.87 -3.10
N GLY A 83 -0.33 8.40 -4.32
CA GLY A 83 0.64 9.41 -4.77
C GLY A 83 2.06 8.85 -4.88
N ASN A 84 2.20 7.65 -5.44
CA ASN A 84 3.49 7.01 -5.71
C ASN A 84 3.61 6.68 -7.21
N PHE A 85 4.63 5.92 -7.59
CA PHE A 85 4.88 5.46 -8.96
C PHE A 85 4.71 3.93 -9.10
N LEU A 86 3.82 3.34 -8.32
CA LEU A 86 3.56 1.90 -8.35
C LEU A 86 2.77 1.53 -9.61
N HIS A 87 3.15 0.42 -10.23
CA HIS A 87 2.45 -0.14 -11.40
C HIS A 87 2.06 -1.61 -11.19
N ARG A 88 2.51 -2.22 -10.09
CA ARG A 88 2.21 -3.58 -9.69
C ARG A 88 2.44 -3.77 -8.19
N LEU A 89 1.81 -4.79 -7.62
CA LEU A 89 2.11 -5.30 -6.29
C LEU A 89 2.86 -6.64 -6.38
N PRO A 90 3.72 -6.97 -5.40
CA PRO A 90 4.30 -8.30 -5.29
C PRO A 90 3.22 -9.35 -4.98
N ASN A 91 3.44 -10.60 -5.39
CA ASN A 91 2.48 -11.69 -5.17
C ASN A 91 2.19 -11.93 -3.68
N GLU A 92 3.16 -11.65 -2.83
CA GLU A 92 3.06 -11.78 -1.38
C GLU A 92 2.07 -10.80 -0.74
N VAL A 93 1.49 -9.84 -1.48
CA VAL A 93 0.36 -9.06 -0.96
C VAL A 93 -0.80 -9.97 -0.53
N SER A 94 -0.96 -11.13 -1.19
CA SER A 94 -1.92 -12.18 -0.81
C SER A 94 -1.68 -12.75 0.60
N THR A 95 -0.52 -12.52 1.22
CA THR A 95 -0.22 -12.97 2.59
C THR A 95 -0.80 -12.04 3.66
N LEU A 96 -1.30 -10.85 3.29
CA LEU A 96 -1.87 -9.87 4.22
C LEU A 96 -3.31 -10.23 4.60
N GLN A 97 -3.50 -11.37 5.26
CA GLN A 97 -4.81 -11.96 5.57
C GLN A 97 -5.71 -11.09 6.47
N HIS A 98 -5.12 -10.09 7.14
CA HIS A 98 -5.82 -9.14 8.01
C HIS A 98 -6.11 -7.78 7.35
N LEU A 99 -5.67 -7.57 6.10
CA LEU A 99 -5.80 -6.29 5.42
C LEU A 99 -7.26 -6.00 5.10
N LYS A 100 -7.72 -4.83 5.54
CA LYS A 100 -9.10 -4.35 5.40
C LYS A 100 -9.23 -3.19 4.42
N ALA A 101 -8.23 -2.31 4.36
CA ALA A 101 -8.23 -1.20 3.44
C ALA A 101 -6.86 -1.03 2.77
N ILE A 102 -6.89 -0.75 1.47
CA ILE A 102 -5.71 -0.38 0.72
C ILE A 102 -6.02 0.82 -0.18
N ASP A 103 -5.16 1.84 -0.10
CA ASP A 103 -5.21 2.99 -0.99
C ASP A 103 -4.02 2.96 -1.95
N LEU A 104 -4.32 2.80 -3.24
CA LEU A 104 -3.39 2.79 -4.36
C LEU A 104 -3.70 3.93 -5.34
N SER A 105 -4.52 4.92 -4.93
CA SER A 105 -4.88 6.03 -5.79
C SER A 105 -3.67 6.84 -6.25
N ARG A 106 -3.76 7.52 -7.40
CA ARG A 106 -2.67 8.37 -7.92
C ARG A 106 -1.36 7.58 -8.06
N ASN A 107 -1.43 6.48 -8.80
CA ASN A 107 -0.30 5.61 -9.16
C ASN A 107 -0.35 5.32 -10.68
N HIS A 108 0.39 4.32 -11.15
CA HIS A 108 0.51 3.93 -12.57
C HIS A 108 0.08 2.48 -12.81
N PHE A 109 -0.97 2.01 -12.14
CA PHE A 109 -1.52 0.68 -12.41
C PHE A 109 -2.23 0.66 -13.76
N HIS A 110 -1.72 -0.11 -14.71
CA HIS A 110 -2.39 -0.40 -15.98
C HIS A 110 -3.37 -1.57 -15.88
N ASP A 111 -3.03 -2.55 -15.05
CA ASP A 111 -3.85 -3.72 -14.77
C ASP A 111 -4.34 -3.66 -13.32
N PHE A 112 -5.55 -4.16 -13.09
CA PHE A 112 -6.03 -4.36 -11.73
C PHE A 112 -5.11 -5.37 -11.00
N PRO A 113 -4.66 -5.07 -9.77
CA PRO A 113 -3.83 -5.98 -8.99
C PRO A 113 -4.65 -7.18 -8.47
N GLU A 114 -4.81 -8.21 -9.31
CA GLU A 114 -5.68 -9.36 -9.04
C GLU A 114 -5.39 -10.08 -7.73
N GLN A 115 -4.16 -9.99 -7.21
CA GLN A 115 -3.78 -10.58 -5.93
C GLN A 115 -4.61 -10.05 -4.76
N LEU A 116 -5.15 -8.83 -4.86
CA LEU A 116 -6.05 -8.26 -3.85
C LEU A 116 -7.37 -9.04 -3.73
N THR A 117 -7.82 -9.71 -4.80
CA THR A 117 -9.07 -10.50 -4.80
C THR A 117 -8.98 -11.75 -3.94
N THR A 118 -7.77 -12.14 -3.51
CA THR A 118 -7.53 -13.30 -2.66
C THR A 118 -7.60 -12.97 -1.16
N LEU A 119 -7.71 -11.70 -0.80
CA LEU A 119 -7.66 -11.25 0.58
C LEU A 119 -9.04 -11.37 1.24
N PRO A 120 -9.21 -12.23 2.26
CA PRO A 120 -10.52 -12.56 2.81
C PRO A 120 -11.14 -11.43 3.65
N ALA A 121 -10.31 -10.53 4.17
CA ALA A 121 -10.73 -9.44 5.05
C ALA A 121 -10.81 -8.08 4.33
N LEU A 122 -10.50 -8.00 3.03
CA LEU A 122 -10.37 -6.72 2.33
C LEU A 122 -11.76 -6.12 2.07
N GLU A 123 -12.02 -4.97 2.69
CA GLU A 123 -13.30 -4.27 2.66
C GLU A 123 -13.29 -3.10 1.67
N THR A 124 -12.15 -2.41 1.54
CA THR A 124 -12.03 -1.20 0.73
C THR A 124 -10.78 -1.23 -0.16
N ILE A 125 -10.98 -0.93 -1.44
CA ILE A 125 -9.91 -0.76 -2.43
C ILE A 125 -10.07 0.61 -3.09
N ASN A 126 -9.06 1.48 -2.96
CA ASN A 126 -9.00 2.72 -3.73
C ASN A 126 -7.95 2.60 -4.82
N LEU A 127 -8.37 2.72 -6.08
CA LEU A 127 -7.53 2.71 -7.28
C LEU A 127 -7.80 3.94 -8.14
N GLU A 128 -8.39 5.00 -7.56
CA GLU A 128 -8.67 6.24 -8.26
C GLU A 128 -7.42 6.81 -8.94
N GLU A 129 -7.59 7.41 -10.12
CA GLU A 129 -6.50 8.11 -10.83
C GLU A 129 -5.30 7.18 -11.08
N ASN A 130 -5.58 6.09 -11.80
CA ASN A 130 -4.61 5.14 -12.35
C ASN A 130 -4.86 4.98 -13.86
N GLU A 131 -4.26 3.97 -14.48
CA GLU A 131 -4.30 3.71 -15.92
C GLU A 131 -5.03 2.41 -16.25
N ILE A 132 -5.95 1.98 -15.36
CA ILE A 132 -6.66 0.71 -15.45
C ILE A 132 -7.71 0.74 -16.55
N VAL A 133 -7.67 -0.26 -17.44
CA VAL A 133 -8.64 -0.41 -18.53
C VAL A 133 -9.70 -1.47 -18.22
N ASP A 134 -9.37 -2.47 -17.42
CA ASP A 134 -10.24 -3.61 -17.13
C ASP A 134 -10.08 -4.11 -15.68
N VAL A 135 -11.11 -4.78 -15.16
CA VAL A 135 -11.11 -5.32 -13.79
C VAL A 135 -11.74 -6.72 -13.74
N PRO A 136 -11.30 -7.61 -12.84
CA PRO A 136 -11.84 -8.96 -12.73
C PRO A 136 -13.18 -8.98 -11.98
N VAL A 137 -14.26 -8.59 -12.67
CA VAL A 137 -15.61 -8.40 -12.10
C VAL A 137 -16.08 -9.60 -11.28
N GLU A 138 -15.94 -10.81 -11.83
CA GLU A 138 -16.37 -12.04 -11.17
C GLU A 138 -15.61 -12.31 -9.86
N LYS A 139 -14.29 -12.04 -9.84
CA LYS A 139 -13.47 -12.20 -8.64
C LYS A 139 -13.83 -11.16 -7.59
N LEU A 140 -14.03 -9.90 -8.00
CA LEU A 140 -14.45 -8.82 -7.11
C LEU A 140 -15.82 -9.10 -6.49
N ALA A 141 -16.79 -9.57 -7.27
CA ALA A 141 -18.11 -9.95 -6.78
C ALA A 141 -18.08 -11.14 -5.81
N ALA A 142 -17.08 -12.02 -5.93
CA ALA A 142 -16.87 -13.16 -5.05
C ALA A 142 -16.12 -12.81 -3.75
N MET A 143 -15.60 -11.58 -3.60
CA MET A 143 -14.87 -11.19 -2.39
C MET A 143 -15.84 -11.11 -1.19
N PRO A 144 -15.59 -11.86 -0.11
CA PRO A 144 -16.57 -12.03 0.96
C PRO A 144 -16.79 -10.78 1.81
N ALA A 145 -15.79 -9.91 1.88
CA ALA A 145 -15.79 -8.72 2.74
C ALA A 145 -15.82 -7.40 1.97
N LEU A 146 -15.70 -7.41 0.64
CA LEU A 146 -15.57 -6.19 -0.15
C LEU A 146 -16.86 -5.36 -0.07
N ARG A 147 -16.72 -4.09 0.30
CA ARG A 147 -17.82 -3.13 0.45
C ARG A 147 -17.72 -1.97 -0.52
N SER A 148 -16.49 -1.55 -0.82
CA SER A 148 -16.24 -0.36 -1.62
C SER A 148 -15.03 -0.55 -2.50
N ILE A 149 -15.19 -0.21 -3.78
CA ILE A 149 -14.11 -0.09 -4.74
C ILE A 149 -14.23 1.27 -5.41
N ASN A 150 -13.14 2.03 -5.48
CA ASN A 150 -13.08 3.30 -6.19
C ASN A 150 -12.16 3.15 -7.40
N LEU A 151 -12.75 3.21 -8.60
CA LEU A 151 -12.03 3.14 -9.89
C LEU A 151 -12.15 4.45 -10.69
N ARG A 152 -12.57 5.54 -10.05
CA ARG A 152 -12.74 6.84 -10.72
C ARG A 152 -11.43 7.29 -11.37
N PHE A 153 -11.54 8.10 -12.42
CA PHE A 153 -10.40 8.62 -13.17
C PHE A 153 -9.44 7.54 -13.70
N ASN A 154 -9.97 6.37 -14.07
CA ASN A 154 -9.27 5.36 -14.86
C ASN A 154 -9.85 5.31 -16.29
N PRO A 155 -9.04 4.92 -17.30
CA PRO A 155 -9.48 4.71 -18.68
C PRO A 155 -10.29 3.40 -18.87
N LEU A 156 -11.22 3.12 -17.96
CA LEU A 156 -12.03 1.89 -17.97
C LEU A 156 -12.77 1.71 -19.30
N ASN A 157 -12.80 0.47 -19.77
CA ASN A 157 -13.63 0.05 -20.89
C ASN A 157 -15.13 0.28 -20.58
N ALA A 158 -15.97 0.28 -21.62
CA ALA A 158 -17.39 0.62 -21.47
C ALA A 158 -18.16 -0.38 -20.57
N GLU A 159 -17.74 -1.63 -20.55
CA GLU A 159 -18.39 -2.71 -19.80
C GLU A 159 -18.14 -2.57 -18.29
N VAL A 160 -16.93 -2.18 -17.90
CA VAL A 160 -16.53 -1.99 -16.50
C VAL A 160 -17.04 -0.68 -15.90
N ARG A 161 -17.37 0.34 -16.71
CA ARG A 161 -17.89 1.62 -16.20
C ARG A 161 -19.21 1.49 -15.43
N VAL A 162 -19.98 0.43 -15.65
CA VAL A 162 -21.27 0.22 -14.99
C VAL A 162 -21.13 -0.23 -13.53
N ILE A 163 -19.94 -0.74 -13.16
CA ILE A 163 -19.64 -1.28 -11.82
C ILE A 163 -18.63 -0.42 -11.03
N ALA A 164 -18.20 0.71 -11.61
CA ALA A 164 -17.14 1.59 -11.11
C ALA A 164 -17.66 2.80 -10.32
#